data_AF-A0A1V5USK9-F1
#
_entry.id   AF-A0A1V5USK9-F1
#
_cell.length_a   1.000
_cell.length_b   1.000
_cell.length_c   1.000
_cell.angle_alpha   90.00
_cell.angle_beta   90.00
_cell.angle_gamma   90.00
#
_symmetry.space_group_name_H-M   'P 1'
#
loop_
_entity.id
_entity.type
_entity.pdbx_description
1 polymer ?
#
loop_
_entity_poly.entity_id
_entity_poly.type
_entity_poly.pdbx_seq_one_letter_code
_entity_poly.pdbx_strand_id
1 'polypeptide(L)'
;MKKNLLSSITKIIAAGLFLLFIGFLSCDKPVSPLITGWFGGNDTFSRIGEAECRTPSRRFSVPVYSGTGNGKPYRLIGPLDALPRGRFLLAAPENLFWFDDSPANCSVSEQKVSVKYEALLTPCEITEKENGWCPAYTVTDSGDAILYTLSLPETSETLQINLPKSLFGKEGK
;
A
#
# COMPACT_ATOMS: atom_id res chain seq x y z
N MET A 1 54.30 -11.39 -9.64
CA MET A 1 53.76 -10.00 -9.59
C MET A 1 52.30 -9.84 -10.03
N LYS A 2 51.79 -10.54 -11.07
CA LYS A 2 50.40 -10.34 -11.55
C LYS A 2 49.26 -10.71 -10.57
N LYS A 3 49.45 -11.71 -9.69
CA LYS A 3 48.42 -12.15 -8.72
C LYS A 3 48.06 -11.10 -7.66
N ASN A 4 49.02 -10.27 -7.24
CA ASN A 4 48.81 -9.25 -6.22
C ASN A 4 48.03 -8.04 -6.78
N LEU A 5 48.22 -7.72 -8.07
CA LEU A 5 47.53 -6.61 -8.72
C LEU A 5 46.03 -6.90 -8.90
N LEU A 6 45.69 -8.12 -9.32
CA LEU A 6 44.29 -8.53 -9.51
C LEU A 6 43.53 -8.51 -8.18
N SER A 7 44.13 -9.05 -7.10
CA SER A 7 43.55 -9.01 -5.75
C SER A 7 43.34 -7.57 -5.26
N SER A 8 44.26 -6.65 -5.52
CA SER A 8 44.11 -5.25 -5.13
C SER A 8 43.00 -4.55 -5.91
N ILE A 9 42.88 -4.81 -7.22
CA ILE A 9 41.81 -4.27 -8.05
C ILE A 9 40.44 -4.76 -7.56
N THR A 10 40.29 -6.05 -7.24
CA THR A 10 39.03 -6.60 -6.73
C THR A 10 38.62 -5.94 -5.41
N LYS A 11 39.57 -5.69 -4.50
CA LYS A 11 39.29 -5.00 -3.22
C LYS A 11 38.85 -3.55 -3.42
N ILE A 12 39.47 -2.84 -4.37
CA ILE A 12 39.10 -1.46 -4.71
C ILE A 12 37.71 -1.41 -5.33
N ILE A 13 37.38 -2.34 -6.24
CA ILE A 13 36.04 -2.44 -6.85
C ILE A 13 35.00 -2.80 -5.78
N ALA A 14 35.30 -3.74 -4.89
CA ALA A 14 34.40 -4.12 -3.80
C ALA A 14 34.18 -2.96 -2.80
N ALA A 15 35.23 -2.24 -2.43
CA ALA A 15 35.13 -1.05 -1.58
C ALA A 15 34.36 0.08 -2.28
N GLY A 16 34.58 0.28 -3.58
CA GLY A 16 33.83 1.23 -4.39
C GLY A 16 32.35 0.89 -4.45
N LEU A 17 32.00 -0.38 -4.72
CA LEU A 17 30.62 -0.87 -4.70
C LEU A 17 29.98 -0.74 -3.31
N PHE A 18 30.74 -1.00 -2.25
CA PHE A 18 30.27 -0.85 -0.87
C PHE A 18 30.02 0.62 -0.50
N LEU A 19 30.88 1.54 -0.92
CA LEU A 19 30.67 2.98 -0.72
C LEU A 19 29.54 3.53 -1.60
N LEU A 20 29.37 3.00 -2.82
CA LEU A 20 28.21 3.30 -3.67
C LEU A 20 26.92 2.80 -3.03
N PHE A 21 26.95 1.62 -2.42
CA PHE A 21 25.84 1.04 -1.68
C PHE A 21 25.50 1.85 -0.42
N ILE A 22 26.50 2.26 0.36
CA ILE A 22 26.30 3.18 1.49
C ILE A 22 25.77 4.53 0.99
N GLY A 23 26.33 5.09 -0.08
CA GLY A 23 25.84 6.34 -0.69
C GLY A 23 24.39 6.22 -1.18
N PHE A 24 23.99 5.05 -1.65
CA PHE A 24 22.60 4.75 -2.04
C PHE A 24 21.67 4.65 -0.82
N LEU A 25 22.16 4.14 0.31
CA LEU A 25 21.45 4.13 1.59
C LEU A 25 21.40 5.52 2.26
N SER A 26 22.42 6.36 2.06
CA SER A 26 22.56 7.69 2.69
C SER A 26 22.00 8.84 1.86
N CYS A 27 21.63 8.62 0.60
CA CYS A 27 20.89 9.62 -0.16
C CYS A 27 19.43 9.64 0.30
N ASP A 28 18.96 10.79 0.77
CA ASP A 28 17.54 11.13 1.02
C ASP A 28 16.64 11.05 -0.23
N LYS A 29 17.08 10.35 -1.29
CA LYS A 29 16.26 10.09 -2.47
C LYS A 29 15.44 8.83 -2.20
N PRO A 30 14.12 8.86 -2.46
CA PRO A 30 13.28 7.70 -2.24
C PRO A 30 13.77 6.54 -3.11
N VAL A 31 14.39 5.54 -2.48
CA VAL A 31 14.80 4.30 -3.14
C VAL A 31 13.55 3.58 -3.60
N SER A 32 13.55 3.07 -4.84
CA SER A 32 12.37 2.40 -5.39
C SER A 32 11.93 1.24 -4.49
N PRO A 33 10.62 1.05 -4.25
CA PRO A 33 10.10 -0.07 -3.47
C PRO A 33 10.59 -1.43 -3.98
N LEU A 34 10.93 -1.56 -5.27
CA LEU A 34 11.49 -2.79 -5.83
C LEU A 34 12.84 -3.18 -5.22
N ILE A 35 13.65 -2.20 -4.78
CA ILE A 35 15.00 -2.41 -4.23
C ILE A 35 14.95 -2.55 -2.70
N THR A 36 14.10 -1.78 -2.03
CA THR A 36 13.95 -1.84 -0.56
C THR A 36 13.31 -3.13 -0.06
N GLY A 37 12.61 -3.88 -0.93
CA GLY A 37 12.08 -5.21 -0.63
C GLY A 37 13.15 -6.24 -0.24
N TRP A 38 14.41 -6.04 -0.62
CA TRP A 38 15.53 -6.91 -0.22
C TRP A 38 16.15 -6.57 1.14
N PHE A 39 15.85 -5.38 1.69
CA PHE A 39 16.45 -4.89 2.94
C PHE A 39 15.45 -4.81 4.11
N GLY A 40 14.26 -5.40 3.96
CA GLY A 40 13.25 -5.43 5.02
C GLY A 40 12.54 -4.10 5.27
N GLY A 41 12.60 -3.16 4.32
CA GLY A 41 11.98 -1.83 4.44
C GLY A 41 10.56 -1.73 3.86
N ASN A 42 9.97 -2.85 3.42
CA ASN A 42 8.65 -2.87 2.78
C ASN A 42 7.76 -3.95 3.34
N ASP A 43 6.47 -3.64 3.40
CA ASP A 43 5.40 -4.61 3.54
C ASP A 43 4.88 -5.01 2.15
N THR A 44 4.63 -6.31 1.95
CA THR A 44 4.10 -6.84 0.69
C THR A 44 2.70 -7.38 0.89
N PHE A 45 1.78 -6.91 0.06
CA PHE A 45 0.39 -7.36 -0.02
C PHE A 45 0.24 -8.27 -1.23
N SER A 46 -0.36 -9.45 -1.05
CA SER A 46 -0.61 -10.43 -2.13
C SER A 46 -2.09 -10.47 -2.48
N ARG A 47 -2.41 -10.59 -3.77
CA ARG A 47 -3.81 -10.59 -4.24
C ARG A 47 -4.55 -11.80 -3.67
N ILE A 48 -5.76 -11.57 -3.17
CA ILE A 48 -6.63 -12.60 -2.56
C ILE A 48 -8.04 -12.63 -3.15
N GLY A 49 -8.42 -11.63 -3.95
CA GLY A 49 -9.74 -11.57 -4.54
C GLY A 49 -10.04 -10.19 -5.11
N GLU A 50 -11.33 -9.87 -5.15
CA GLU A 50 -11.85 -8.61 -5.65
C GLU A 50 -12.96 -8.09 -4.73
N ALA A 51 -13.12 -6.77 -4.68
CA ALA A 51 -14.23 -6.09 -4.03
C ALA A 51 -15.15 -5.51 -5.10
N GLU A 52 -16.46 -5.59 -4.87
CA GLU A 52 -17.43 -4.91 -5.73
C GLU A 52 -17.50 -3.44 -5.31
N CYS A 53 -17.34 -2.55 -6.27
CA CYS A 53 -17.42 -1.11 -6.11
C CYS A 53 -18.58 -0.53 -6.91
N ARG A 54 -19.24 0.47 -6.35
CA ARG A 54 -20.38 1.14 -6.98
C ARG A 54 -20.39 2.63 -6.71
N THR A 55 -20.58 3.40 -7.77
CA THR A 55 -21.02 4.80 -7.72
C THR A 55 -22.48 4.87 -8.20
N PRO A 56 -23.17 6.03 -8.09
CA PRO A 56 -24.49 6.19 -8.70
C PRO A 56 -24.50 5.88 -10.20
N SER A 57 -23.38 6.17 -10.88
CA SER A 57 -23.20 6.10 -12.32
C SER A 57 -22.62 4.76 -12.82
N ARG A 58 -21.92 3.98 -11.99
CA ARG A 58 -21.18 2.80 -12.43
C ARG A 58 -21.09 1.70 -11.38
N ARG A 59 -21.00 0.44 -11.83
CA ARG A 59 -20.53 -0.71 -11.05
C ARG A 59 -19.24 -1.27 -11.65
N PHE A 60 -18.28 -1.65 -10.81
CA PHE A 60 -17.00 -2.19 -11.23
C PHE A 60 -16.36 -3.01 -10.10
N SER A 61 -15.39 -3.86 -10.42
CA SER A 61 -14.64 -4.63 -9.42
C SER A 61 -13.19 -4.15 -9.35
N VAL A 62 -12.61 -4.15 -8.17
CA VAL A 62 -11.18 -3.83 -7.95
C VAL A 62 -10.49 -4.94 -7.19
N PRO A 63 -9.19 -5.19 -7.43
CA PRO A 63 -8.47 -6.22 -6.73
C PRO A 63 -8.29 -5.88 -5.24
N VAL A 64 -8.27 -6.94 -4.43
CA VAL A 64 -8.02 -6.90 -2.99
C VAL A 64 -6.77 -7.71 -2.69
N TYR A 65 -5.89 -7.14 -1.87
CA TYR A 65 -4.64 -7.76 -1.46
C TYR A 65 -4.60 -7.91 0.07
N SER A 66 -4.03 -9.02 0.54
CA SER A 66 -3.79 -9.29 1.95
C SER A 66 -2.31 -9.10 2.27
N GLY A 67 -2.03 -8.42 3.37
CA GLY A 67 -0.68 -8.21 3.90
C GLY A 67 -0.73 -7.71 5.32
N THR A 68 0.43 -7.70 5.96
CA THR A 68 0.61 -6.99 7.23
C THR A 68 1.11 -5.60 6.91
N GLY A 69 0.48 -4.56 7.45
CA GLY A 69 1.03 -3.19 7.45
C GLY A 69 1.32 -2.80 8.88
N ASN A 70 2.59 -2.51 9.20
CA ASN A 70 3.00 -2.21 10.57
C ASN A 70 2.56 -3.27 11.61
N GLY A 71 2.71 -4.55 11.25
CA GLY A 71 2.32 -5.69 12.09
C GLY A 71 0.82 -5.93 12.23
N LYS A 72 -0.04 -5.11 11.61
CA LYS A 72 -1.50 -5.27 11.63
C LYS A 72 -2.02 -5.90 10.33
N PRO A 73 -3.02 -6.79 10.39
CA PRO A 73 -3.59 -7.43 9.19
C PRO A 73 -4.50 -6.43 8.46
N TYR A 74 -4.02 -5.86 7.37
CA TYR A 74 -4.81 -4.95 6.53
C TYR A 74 -5.26 -5.64 5.25
N ARG A 75 -6.29 -5.07 4.63
CA ARG A 75 -6.69 -5.34 3.26
C ARG A 75 -6.43 -4.13 2.40
N LEU A 76 -5.61 -4.29 1.37
CA LEU A 76 -5.35 -3.22 0.42
C LEU A 76 -6.36 -3.33 -0.72
N ILE A 77 -7.10 -2.27 -0.98
CA ILE A 77 -8.18 -2.22 -1.99
C ILE A 77 -7.78 -1.22 -3.07
N GLY A 78 -7.74 -1.64 -4.33
CA GLY A 78 -7.47 -0.76 -5.46
C GLY A 78 -6.64 -1.41 -6.56
N PRO A 79 -6.30 -0.67 -7.63
CA PRO A 79 -6.44 0.77 -7.75
C PRO A 79 -7.91 1.24 -7.91
N LEU A 80 -8.23 2.39 -7.32
CA LEU A 80 -9.52 3.07 -7.32
C LEU A 80 -9.34 4.47 -7.92
N ASP A 81 -9.64 4.61 -9.21
CA ASP A 81 -9.38 5.86 -9.94
C ASP A 81 -10.30 7.02 -9.54
N ALA A 82 -11.39 6.75 -8.83
CA ALA A 82 -12.37 7.75 -8.38
C ALA A 82 -11.92 8.51 -7.11
N LEU A 83 -10.77 8.15 -6.55
CA LEU A 83 -10.29 8.69 -5.28
C LEU A 83 -9.46 9.98 -5.50
N PRO A 84 -9.66 11.02 -4.66
CA PRO A 84 -8.96 12.30 -4.81
C PRO A 84 -7.48 12.22 -4.41
N ARG A 85 -7.09 11.22 -3.59
CA ARG A 85 -5.76 11.12 -3.00
C ARG A 85 -5.27 9.70 -3.00
N GLY A 86 -4.50 9.36 -4.02
CA GLY A 86 -3.99 8.01 -4.18
C GLY A 86 -5.05 7.05 -4.71
N ARG A 87 -4.59 5.86 -5.08
CA ARG A 87 -5.39 4.84 -5.77
C ARG A 87 -5.71 3.66 -4.86
N PHE A 88 -5.09 3.55 -3.69
CA PHE A 88 -5.29 2.42 -2.80
C PHE A 88 -5.80 2.87 -1.44
N LEU A 89 -6.70 2.05 -0.87
CA LEU A 89 -7.17 2.18 0.49
C LEU A 89 -6.67 1.01 1.33
N LEU A 90 -6.24 1.28 2.55
CA LEU A 90 -6.01 0.26 3.58
C LEU A 90 -7.31 0.08 4.36
N ALA A 91 -7.80 -1.14 4.40
CA ALA A 91 -9.03 -1.50 5.10
C ALA A 91 -8.74 -2.43 6.28
N ALA A 92 -9.27 -2.04 7.43
CA ALA A 92 -9.49 -2.89 8.59
C ALA A 92 -11.00 -3.11 8.76
N PRO A 93 -11.46 -4.11 9.55
CA PRO A 93 -12.88 -4.41 9.67
C PRO A 93 -13.76 -3.21 10.02
N GLU A 94 -13.25 -2.29 10.83
CA GLU A 94 -14.01 -1.13 11.33
C GLU A 94 -13.57 0.19 10.70
N ASN A 95 -12.39 0.25 10.09
CA ASN A 95 -11.76 1.51 9.68
C ASN A 95 -11.19 1.45 8.26
N LEU A 96 -11.17 2.61 7.58
CA LEU A 96 -10.41 2.82 6.35
C LEU A 96 -9.29 3.82 6.58
N PHE A 97 -8.17 3.62 5.89
CA PHE A 97 -7.00 4.47 5.99
C PHE A 97 -6.43 4.82 4.61
N TRP A 98 -5.89 6.03 4.53
CA TRP A 98 -4.98 6.46 3.48
C TRP A 98 -3.54 6.15 3.83
N PHE A 99 -2.75 5.96 2.78
CA PHE A 99 -1.30 6.00 2.84
C PHE A 99 -0.79 6.65 1.55
N ASP A 100 0.48 7.07 1.54
CA ASP A 100 1.11 7.58 0.34
C ASP A 100 1.45 6.42 -0.61
N ASP A 101 0.60 6.25 -1.64
CA ASP A 101 0.75 5.23 -2.67
C ASP A 101 1.52 5.72 -3.91
N SER A 102 2.26 6.82 -3.79
CA SER A 102 3.07 7.36 -4.88
C SER A 102 4.09 6.32 -5.38
N PRO A 103 4.57 6.41 -6.63
CA PRO A 103 5.58 5.49 -7.17
C PRO A 103 6.89 5.43 -6.36
N ALA A 104 7.15 6.44 -5.52
CA ALA A 104 8.27 6.48 -4.60
C ALA A 104 8.10 5.54 -3.40
N ASN A 105 6.86 5.26 -3.01
CA ASN A 105 6.48 4.53 -1.79
C ASN A 105 5.71 3.23 -2.08
N CYS A 106 5.18 3.07 -3.29
CA CYS A 106 4.39 1.91 -3.70
C CYS A 106 4.83 1.38 -5.09
N SER A 107 4.95 0.07 -5.19
CA SER A 107 5.16 -0.65 -6.45
C SER A 107 4.06 -1.69 -6.64
N VAL A 108 3.47 -1.71 -7.82
CA VAL A 108 2.26 -2.50 -8.12
C VAL A 108 2.57 -3.50 -9.24
N SER A 109 2.12 -4.73 -9.03
CA SER A 109 2.03 -5.78 -10.04
C SER A 109 0.65 -6.42 -9.93
N GLU A 110 0.26 -7.24 -10.91
CA GLU A 110 -1.05 -7.90 -10.93
C GLU A 110 -1.31 -8.77 -9.69
N GLN A 111 -0.27 -9.36 -9.11
CA GLN A 111 -0.37 -10.32 -8.01
C GLN A 111 0.06 -9.75 -6.66
N LYS A 112 0.82 -8.66 -6.66
CA LYS A 112 1.44 -8.11 -5.45
C LYS A 112 1.52 -6.60 -5.49
N VAL A 113 1.35 -5.99 -4.32
CA VAL A 113 1.68 -4.59 -4.07
C VAL A 113 2.72 -4.53 -2.97
N SER A 114 3.85 -3.88 -3.24
CA SER A 114 4.90 -3.63 -2.26
C SER A 114 4.83 -2.17 -1.83
N VAL A 115 4.73 -1.92 -0.53
CA VAL A 115 4.64 -0.59 0.06
C VAL A 115 5.76 -0.41 1.06
N LYS A 116 6.41 0.75 1.06
CA LYS A 116 7.41 1.07 2.09
C LYS A 116 6.78 1.08 3.47
N TYR A 117 7.49 0.52 4.44
CA TYR A 117 7.03 0.43 5.83
C TYR A 117 6.74 1.82 6.42
N GLU A 118 7.52 2.84 6.07
CA GLU A 118 7.33 4.21 6.57
C GLU A 118 6.00 4.82 6.13
N ALA A 119 5.50 4.46 4.95
CA ALA A 119 4.18 4.89 4.48
C ALA A 119 3.04 4.22 5.28
N LEU A 120 3.33 3.15 6.02
CA LEU A 120 2.37 2.36 6.80
C LEU A 120 2.53 2.53 8.32
N LEU A 121 3.52 3.31 8.79
CA LEU A 121 3.76 3.53 10.22
C LEU A 121 2.60 4.26 10.89
N THR A 122 2.07 5.28 10.21
CA THR A 122 0.96 6.11 10.67
C THR A 122 0.00 6.31 9.51
N PRO A 123 -0.72 5.24 9.10
CA PRO A 123 -1.70 5.39 8.02
C PRO A 123 -2.76 6.37 8.53
N CYS A 124 -3.12 7.32 7.69
CA CYS A 124 -4.07 8.37 8.06
C CYS A 124 -5.46 7.74 8.05
N GLU A 125 -6.02 7.52 9.23
CA GLU A 125 -7.41 7.07 9.33
C GLU A 125 -8.28 8.10 8.64
N ILE A 126 -9.12 7.63 7.72
CA ILE A 126 -10.18 8.46 7.18
C ILE A 126 -11.08 8.70 8.39
N THR A 127 -11.16 9.91 8.90
CA THR A 127 -12.08 10.29 9.97
C THR A 127 -12.93 11.47 9.50
N GLU A 128 -14.02 11.76 10.19
CA GLU A 128 -14.87 12.91 9.85
C GLU A 128 -14.05 14.20 9.85
N LYS A 129 -14.05 14.89 8.69
CA LYS A 129 -13.56 16.25 8.44
C LYS A 129 -12.29 16.64 9.23
N GLU A 130 -11.21 15.87 9.11
CA GLU A 130 -9.90 16.49 9.28
C GLU A 130 -9.66 17.41 8.07
N ASN A 131 -9.81 18.71 8.33
CA ASN A 131 -9.47 19.84 7.44
C ASN A 131 -10.23 19.95 6.09
N GLY A 132 -11.26 19.13 5.84
CA GLY A 132 -12.06 19.18 4.59
C GLY A 132 -11.38 18.54 3.38
N TRP A 133 -10.31 17.77 3.62
CA TRP A 133 -9.41 17.23 2.58
C TRP A 133 -9.62 15.73 2.33
N CYS A 134 -10.39 15.05 3.20
CA CYS A 134 -10.69 13.63 3.10
C CYS A 134 -12.20 13.39 2.91
N PRO A 135 -12.59 12.40 2.07
CA PRO A 135 -13.99 11.98 1.95
C PRO A 135 -14.48 11.49 3.32
N ALA A 136 -15.64 11.98 3.78
CA ALA A 136 -16.31 11.33 4.90
C ALA A 136 -16.65 9.89 4.50
N TYR A 137 -16.60 8.96 5.44
CA TYR A 137 -16.99 7.59 5.18
C TYR A 137 -17.81 7.00 6.31
N THR A 138 -18.63 6.03 5.97
CA THR A 138 -19.33 5.18 6.94
C THR A 138 -18.98 3.73 6.68
N VAL A 139 -18.90 2.96 7.77
CA VAL A 139 -18.71 1.51 7.73
C VAL A 139 -19.99 0.87 8.24
N THR A 140 -20.56 -0.01 7.43
CA THR A 140 -21.77 -0.75 7.78
C THR A 140 -21.48 -2.24 7.70
N ASP A 141 -21.77 -2.95 8.78
CA ASP A 141 -21.79 -4.41 8.79
C ASP A 141 -23.08 -4.91 8.11
N SER A 142 -22.93 -5.66 7.02
CA SER A 142 -24.05 -6.24 6.27
C SER A 142 -24.20 -7.75 6.46
N GLY A 143 -23.68 -8.30 7.57
CA GLY A 143 -23.67 -9.72 7.87
C GLY A 143 -22.47 -10.42 7.24
N ASP A 144 -22.54 -10.72 5.95
CA ASP A 144 -21.51 -11.49 5.22
C ASP A 144 -20.39 -10.60 4.63
N ALA A 145 -20.61 -9.29 4.60
CA ALA A 145 -19.68 -8.32 4.05
C ALA A 145 -19.64 -7.02 4.88
N ILE A 146 -18.55 -6.30 4.73
CA ILE A 146 -18.39 -4.95 5.25
C ILE A 146 -18.60 -3.99 4.09
N LEU A 147 -19.55 -3.06 4.26
CA LEU A 147 -19.82 -2.01 3.30
C LEU A 147 -19.15 -0.72 3.76
N TYR A 148 -18.17 -0.28 3.00
CA TYR A 148 -17.59 1.06 3.16
C TYR A 148 -18.25 2.02 2.19
N THR A 149 -18.72 3.15 2.68
CA THR A 149 -19.38 4.18 1.88
C THR A 149 -18.61 5.48 2.01
N LEU A 150 -17.91 5.91 0.95
CA LEU A 150 -17.10 7.12 0.93
C LEU A 150 -17.80 8.22 0.13
N SER A 151 -17.88 9.44 0.69
CA SER A 151 -18.39 10.63 0.00
C SER A 151 -17.28 11.35 -0.74
N LEU A 152 -17.27 11.30 -2.07
CA LEU A 152 -16.24 11.90 -2.92
C LEU A 152 -16.52 13.42 -3.10
N PRO A 153 -15.71 14.32 -2.51
CA PRO A 153 -16.03 15.75 -2.49
C PRO A 153 -15.98 16.39 -3.88
N GLU A 154 -15.08 15.92 -4.75
CA GLU A 154 -14.83 16.51 -6.07
C GLU A 154 -15.96 16.23 -7.06
N THR A 155 -16.58 15.06 -6.97
CA THR A 155 -17.65 14.63 -7.88
C THR A 155 -19.05 14.75 -7.27
N SER A 156 -19.15 15.05 -5.97
CA SER A 156 -20.40 14.95 -5.20
C SER A 156 -21.07 13.57 -5.30
N GLU A 157 -20.30 12.53 -5.65
CA GLU A 157 -20.78 11.15 -5.70
C GLU A 157 -20.42 10.38 -4.42
N THR A 158 -21.06 9.24 -4.24
CA THR A 158 -20.73 8.29 -3.18
C THR A 158 -20.14 7.03 -3.79
N LEU A 159 -18.98 6.61 -3.30
CA LEU A 159 -18.36 5.34 -3.63
C LEU A 159 -18.69 4.32 -2.55
N GLN A 160 -19.39 3.26 -2.93
CA GLN A 160 -19.63 2.09 -2.09
C GLN A 160 -18.63 1.00 -2.45
N ILE A 161 -18.00 0.42 -1.44
CA ILE A 161 -17.06 -0.70 -1.54
C ILE A 161 -17.62 -1.83 -0.70
N ASN A 162 -18.05 -2.89 -1.34
CA ASN A 162 -18.55 -4.08 -0.70
C ASN A 162 -17.43 -5.12 -0.60
N LEU A 163 -16.95 -5.35 0.63
CA LEU A 163 -15.81 -6.23 0.90
C LEU A 163 -16.28 -7.47 1.68
N PRO A 164 -16.25 -8.67 1.09
CA PRO A 164 -16.65 -9.90 1.77
C PRO A 164 -15.82 -10.14 3.04
N LYS A 165 -16.47 -10.48 4.16
CA LYS A 165 -15.78 -10.75 5.43
C LYS A 165 -14.86 -11.98 5.35
N SER A 166 -15.18 -12.92 4.47
CA SER A 166 -14.33 -14.08 4.18
C SER A 166 -12.90 -13.69 3.79
N LEU A 167 -12.71 -12.49 3.22
CA LEU A 167 -11.41 -11.96 2.85
C LEU A 167 -10.57 -11.55 4.07
N PHE A 168 -11.16 -11.21 5.21
CA PHE A 168 -10.42 -10.88 6.44
C PHE A 168 -9.83 -12.12 7.14
N GLY A 169 -10.20 -13.32 6.70
CA GLY A 169 -9.86 -14.57 7.38
C GLY A 169 -10.74 -14.79 8.63
N LYS A 170 -10.81 -16.03 9.12
CA LYS A 170 -11.31 -16.27 10.48
C LYS A 170 -10.21 -15.83 11.42
N GLU A 171 -10.48 -14.86 12.30
CA GLU A 171 -9.67 -14.73 13.51
C GLU A 171 -9.60 -16.12 14.14
N GLY A 172 -8.38 -16.62 14.34
CA GLY A 172 -8.16 -17.90 14.98
C GLY A 172 -8.83 -17.87 16.35
N LYS A 173 -9.79 -18.79 16.54
CA LYS A 173 -10.26 -19.17 17.88
C LYS A 173 -9.11 -19.78 18.68
#